data_AF-A0A9P6D9W3-F1
#
_entry.id   AF-A0A9P6D9W3-F1
#
_cell.length_a   1.000
_cell.length_b   1.000
_cell.length_c   1.000
_cell.angle_alpha   90.00
_cell.angle_beta   90.00
_cell.angle_gamma   90.00
#
_symmetry.space_group_name_H-M   'P 1'
#
loop_
_entity.id
_entity.type
_entity.pdbx_description
1 polymer ?
#
loop_
_entity_poly.entity_id
_entity_poly.type
_entity_poly.pdbx_seq_one_letter_code
_entity_poly.pdbx_strand_id
1 'polypeptide(L)'
;MKLSIASVLLSLVLVSVSGRPLDSRQTRNNSNRKQMGNASGVAAGAAYFITNEPDGNFIVAADIGNDGKLTLRRAIGAGGLGEHGITDPNGPDPLFTQGAIKASSAANVLATVNPGSNTLSLFTIDPNDPTNLQLIGAPVGSGGEFPVSLAFNKDGSQLCALNGGAINGVNCFAVDKQKGLVSLANTNRALNLNQTTPATGPAGSVSHIVFSEDGQTLVASVKGVPPTPGFLAAWAVQQDGSLSDDFQKIDPADGGLLPFSMTVIPGKNAILATDAGLGFDIFDFGGNASSAVKIDGQSATCWSSFSKKTGNFYLTDIGTSIVTEVNVDDNLTGTIVKQYAQGQGTGTIDNDIVTVGNNDFMYVLAANATTIDVLALNAAGKAQTIQKLGVAATAQKANLKCFQRARHDYFRETVDQRPFHFPHKWRFLSSYPCVALVNVKFYVFLSWLPSRFYISVRRLLVLRS
;
A
#
# COMPACT_ATOMS: atom_id res chain seq x y z
N MET A 1 0.26 -7.61 89.45
CA MET A 1 -0.83 -8.20 90.26
C MET A 1 -1.90 -8.72 89.30
N LYS A 2 -2.30 -10.00 89.46
CA LYS A 2 -3.44 -10.71 88.83
C LYS A 2 -3.53 -10.84 87.29
N LEU A 3 -3.78 -12.09 86.89
CA LEU A 3 -4.00 -12.62 85.55
C LEU A 3 -5.29 -12.11 84.87
N SER A 4 -5.39 -12.29 83.54
CA SER A 4 -6.33 -13.31 83.03
C SER A 4 -5.89 -13.87 81.66
N ILE A 5 -6.15 -15.15 81.45
CA ILE A 5 -5.97 -15.90 80.20
C ILE A 5 -7.35 -16.07 79.56
N ALA A 6 -7.45 -15.92 78.23
CA ALA A 6 -8.57 -16.46 77.47
C ALA A 6 -8.12 -16.83 76.05
N SER A 7 -7.97 -18.12 75.80
CA SER A 7 -7.64 -18.69 74.48
C SER A 7 -8.90 -18.87 73.63
N VAL A 8 -8.81 -18.64 72.32
CA VAL A 8 -9.79 -19.15 71.35
C VAL A 8 -9.05 -19.85 70.20
N LEU A 9 -9.55 -21.04 69.86
CA LEU A 9 -9.02 -21.96 68.85
C LEU A 9 -9.21 -21.40 67.42
N LEU A 10 -8.19 -21.44 66.56
CA LEU A 10 -7.81 -22.53 65.64
C LEU A 10 -8.82 -22.79 64.49
N SER A 11 -8.46 -22.32 63.28
CA SER A 11 -8.91 -22.90 62.01
C SER A 11 -7.94 -22.54 60.85
N LEU A 12 -6.75 -23.16 60.88
CA LEU A 12 -5.80 -23.11 59.74
C LEU A 12 -6.25 -24.10 58.66
N VAL A 13 -6.83 -23.59 57.57
CA VAL A 13 -7.14 -24.40 56.38
C VAL A 13 -5.87 -24.55 55.54
N LEU A 14 -5.17 -25.67 55.70
CA LEU A 14 -4.10 -26.09 54.80
C LEU A 14 -4.71 -26.61 53.49
N VAL A 15 -4.74 -25.78 52.44
CA VAL A 15 -5.03 -26.25 51.08
C VAL A 15 -3.73 -26.71 50.41
N SER A 16 -3.51 -28.02 50.41
CA SER A 16 -2.44 -28.65 49.63
C SER A 16 -2.81 -28.70 48.14
N VAL A 17 -2.38 -27.70 47.36
CA VAL A 17 -2.52 -27.73 45.89
C VAL A 17 -1.28 -28.36 45.25
N SER A 18 -1.25 -29.69 45.20
CA SER A 18 -0.34 -30.43 44.31
C SER A 18 -0.93 -30.48 42.89
N GLY A 19 -0.52 -29.56 42.01
CA GLY A 19 -1.12 -29.43 40.68
C GLY A 19 -0.24 -28.79 39.63
N ARG A 20 0.67 -29.60 39.04
CA ARG A 20 1.35 -29.52 37.72
C ARG A 20 1.91 -28.16 37.24
N PRO A 21 3.10 -28.13 36.60
CA PRO A 21 3.60 -26.89 35.99
C PRO A 21 2.65 -26.40 34.90
N LEU A 22 2.25 -25.13 34.99
CA LEU A 22 1.55 -24.42 33.92
C LEU A 22 2.54 -24.16 32.78
N ASP A 23 2.61 -25.10 31.84
CA ASP A 23 3.33 -24.92 30.58
C ASP A 23 2.52 -23.98 29.67
N SER A 24 2.48 -22.69 30.03
CA SER A 24 1.72 -21.66 29.31
C SER A 24 2.53 -21.05 28.16
N ARG A 25 3.11 -21.90 27.30
CA ARG A 25 3.59 -21.51 25.96
C ARG A 25 2.61 -22.05 24.92
N GLN A 26 2.15 -21.17 24.01
CA GLN A 26 1.24 -21.41 22.86
C GLN A 26 -0.28 -21.16 23.00
N THR A 27 -0.74 -20.04 23.60
CA THR A 27 -2.16 -19.60 23.45
C THR A 27 -2.38 -18.09 23.18
N ARG A 28 -1.36 -17.30 22.85
CA ARG A 28 -1.52 -15.86 22.54
C ARG A 28 -1.72 -15.49 21.05
N ASN A 29 -1.67 -16.44 20.10
CA ASN A 29 -1.40 -16.11 18.69
C ASN A 29 -2.58 -16.24 17.68
N ASN A 30 -3.80 -16.64 18.08
CA ASN A 30 -4.88 -16.91 17.12
C ASN A 30 -5.87 -15.74 16.84
N SER A 31 -5.85 -14.63 17.59
CA SER A 31 -6.72 -13.47 17.29
C SER A 31 -6.26 -12.66 16.08
N ASN A 32 -4.95 -12.63 15.83
CA ASN A 32 -4.32 -11.73 14.87
C ASN A 32 -4.09 -12.38 13.49
N ARG A 33 -4.56 -13.61 13.25
CA ARG A 33 -4.54 -14.24 11.94
C ARG A 33 -5.90 -14.87 11.62
N LYS A 34 -6.43 -14.59 10.44
CA LYS A 34 -7.70 -15.11 9.94
C LYS A 34 -7.45 -15.90 8.66
N GLN A 35 -7.89 -17.15 8.61
CA GLN A 35 -7.79 -17.96 7.38
C GLN A 35 -8.86 -17.48 6.39
N MET A 36 -8.46 -17.24 5.14
CA MET A 36 -9.35 -16.80 4.05
C MET A 36 -9.52 -17.87 2.97
N GLY A 37 -8.49 -18.67 2.71
CA GLY A 37 -8.55 -19.77 1.76
C GLY A 37 -7.38 -20.75 1.90
N ASN A 38 -7.56 -21.95 1.35
CA ASN A 38 -6.52 -22.99 1.34
C ASN A 38 -5.45 -22.67 0.28
N ALA A 39 -4.28 -23.32 0.39
CA ALA A 39 -3.27 -23.26 -0.66
C ALA A 39 -3.80 -23.88 -1.95
N SER A 40 -3.40 -23.32 -3.11
CA SER A 40 -3.74 -23.84 -4.42
C SER A 40 -2.46 -24.07 -5.23
N GLY A 41 -2.02 -25.31 -5.31
CA GLY A 41 -0.76 -25.67 -5.97
C GLY A 41 0.49 -25.09 -5.29
N VAL A 42 1.51 -24.80 -6.10
CA VAL A 42 2.73 -24.10 -5.68
C VAL A 42 2.61 -22.63 -6.07
N ALA A 43 2.70 -21.74 -5.09
CA ALA A 43 2.71 -20.30 -5.32
C ALA A 43 4.05 -19.85 -5.91
N ALA A 44 4.00 -19.02 -6.95
CA ALA A 44 5.17 -18.30 -7.48
C ALA A 44 5.56 -17.12 -6.57
N GLY A 45 4.59 -16.59 -5.82
CA GLY A 45 4.77 -15.54 -4.82
C GLY A 45 3.47 -15.24 -4.09
N ALA A 46 3.41 -14.09 -3.41
CA ALA A 46 2.19 -13.62 -2.74
C ALA A 46 1.94 -12.14 -2.94
N ALA A 47 0.69 -11.73 -2.98
CA ALA A 47 0.24 -10.35 -2.95
C ALA A 47 -0.11 -9.90 -1.52
N TYR A 48 0.08 -8.61 -1.18
CA TYR A 48 -0.23 -8.07 0.15
C TYR A 48 -0.91 -6.71 0.10
N PHE A 49 -2.09 -6.66 0.68
CA PHE A 49 -2.90 -5.46 0.78
C PHE A 49 -3.33 -5.15 2.20
N ILE A 50 -3.76 -3.91 2.48
CA ILE A 50 -4.34 -3.57 3.78
C ILE A 50 -5.84 -3.28 3.70
N THR A 51 -6.53 -3.53 4.81
CA THR A 51 -7.95 -3.23 4.96
C THR A 51 -8.22 -1.78 5.36
N ASN A 52 -7.23 -1.10 5.96
CA ASN A 52 -7.33 0.25 6.49
C ASN A 52 -8.50 0.45 7.48
N GLU A 53 -8.77 -0.59 8.28
CA GLU A 53 -9.90 -0.62 9.22
C GLU A 53 -9.61 0.18 10.50
N PRO A 54 -10.49 1.11 10.92
CA PRO A 54 -10.29 1.91 12.13
C PRO A 54 -10.37 1.08 13.42
N ASP A 55 -11.08 -0.05 13.40
CA ASP A 55 -11.14 -1.01 14.51
C ASP A 55 -9.90 -1.92 14.60
N GLY A 56 -8.95 -1.79 13.68
CA GLY A 56 -7.72 -2.59 13.63
C GLY A 56 -7.37 -2.97 12.20
N ASN A 57 -6.23 -2.48 11.71
CA ASN A 57 -5.77 -2.69 10.34
C ASN A 57 -5.28 -4.14 10.13
N PHE A 58 -5.57 -4.73 8.97
CA PHE A 58 -5.11 -6.08 8.60
C PHE A 58 -4.39 -6.07 7.26
N ILE A 59 -3.27 -6.77 7.17
CA ILE A 59 -2.65 -7.18 5.90
C ILE A 59 -3.35 -8.44 5.40
N VAL A 60 -4.03 -8.38 4.26
CA VAL A 60 -4.54 -9.55 3.54
C VAL A 60 -3.48 -10.04 2.56
N ALA A 61 -3.20 -11.34 2.60
CA ALA A 61 -2.24 -12.02 1.75
C ALA A 61 -2.93 -13.04 0.82
N ALA A 62 -2.52 -13.06 -0.44
CA ALA A 62 -3.01 -13.99 -1.47
C ALA A 62 -1.84 -14.68 -2.17
N ASP A 63 -1.95 -15.98 -2.48
CA ASP A 63 -0.98 -16.68 -3.33
C ASP A 63 -1.10 -16.21 -4.78
N ILE A 64 0.02 -16.17 -5.49
CA ILE A 64 0.11 -15.92 -6.93
C ILE A 64 0.47 -17.24 -7.62
N GLY A 65 -0.38 -17.71 -8.53
CA GLY A 65 -0.12 -18.88 -9.35
C GLY A 65 0.91 -18.62 -10.47
N ASN A 66 1.44 -19.69 -11.06
CA ASN A 66 2.31 -19.59 -12.25
C ASN A 66 1.59 -19.03 -13.49
N ASP A 67 0.26 -18.95 -13.47
CA ASP A 67 -0.59 -18.29 -14.47
C ASP A 67 -0.90 -16.82 -14.12
N GLY A 68 -0.25 -16.28 -13.09
CA GLY A 68 -0.45 -14.92 -12.58
C GLY A 68 -1.70 -14.74 -11.73
N LYS A 69 -2.61 -15.72 -11.65
CA LYS A 69 -3.87 -15.57 -10.91
C LYS A 69 -3.68 -15.64 -9.41
N LEU A 70 -4.59 -14.98 -8.70
CA LEU A 70 -4.60 -14.86 -7.26
C LEU A 70 -5.54 -15.86 -6.58
N THR A 71 -5.12 -16.34 -5.41
CA THR A 71 -5.97 -17.07 -4.46
C THR A 71 -5.84 -16.43 -3.06
N LEU A 72 -6.93 -15.96 -2.45
CA LEU A 72 -6.89 -15.37 -1.09
C LEU A 72 -6.51 -16.45 -0.05
N ARG A 73 -5.60 -16.13 0.86
CA ARG A 73 -5.04 -17.13 1.80
C ARG A 73 -5.31 -16.81 3.24
N ARG A 74 -4.88 -15.64 3.71
CA ARG A 74 -5.03 -15.25 5.12
C ARG A 74 -4.98 -13.73 5.28
N ALA A 75 -5.55 -13.24 6.37
CA ALA A 75 -5.31 -11.88 6.84
C ALA A 75 -4.52 -11.93 8.17
N ILE A 76 -3.62 -10.97 8.35
CA ILE A 76 -2.71 -10.83 9.48
C ILE A 76 -2.90 -9.43 10.06
N GLY A 77 -3.12 -9.29 11.36
CA GLY A 77 -3.27 -7.99 12.00
C GLY A 77 -1.99 -7.16 11.84
N ALA A 78 -2.11 -5.94 11.33
CA ALA A 78 -0.99 -5.02 11.17
C ALA A 78 -0.48 -4.50 12.53
N GLY A 79 -1.28 -4.58 13.58
CA GLY A 79 -0.92 -4.16 14.95
C GLY A 79 -1.25 -2.71 15.29
N GLY A 80 -1.64 -1.90 14.31
CA GLY A 80 -2.19 -0.55 14.50
C GLY A 80 -3.60 -0.41 13.90
N LEU A 81 -4.07 0.83 13.82
CA LEU A 81 -5.40 1.19 13.31
C LEU A 81 -5.29 1.82 11.91
N GLY A 82 -6.29 1.58 11.05
CA GLY A 82 -6.48 2.33 9.82
C GLY A 82 -7.27 3.62 10.05
N GLU A 83 -7.36 4.48 9.04
CA GLU A 83 -8.15 5.72 9.09
C GLU A 83 -8.39 6.24 7.67
N HIS A 84 -9.51 6.95 7.48
CA HIS A 84 -9.89 7.55 6.21
C HIS A 84 -9.61 9.05 6.24
N GLY A 85 -8.92 9.56 5.21
CA GLY A 85 -8.71 10.98 4.97
C GLY A 85 -10.03 11.72 4.73
N ILE A 86 -10.02 13.03 4.95
CA ILE A 86 -11.20 13.88 4.83
C ILE A 86 -11.37 14.29 3.36
N THR A 87 -12.53 13.93 2.80
CA THR A 87 -12.99 14.25 1.44
C THR A 87 -14.49 14.53 1.44
N ASP A 88 -14.98 15.35 0.52
CA ASP A 88 -16.42 15.57 0.32
C ASP A 88 -16.84 15.34 -1.14
N PRO A 89 -17.62 14.28 -1.45
CA PRO A 89 -17.93 13.15 -0.58
C PRO A 89 -16.69 12.25 -0.35
N ASN A 90 -16.73 11.36 0.65
CA ASN A 90 -15.69 10.36 0.81
C ASN A 90 -15.60 9.43 -0.42
N GLY A 91 -14.44 9.46 -1.09
CA GLY A 91 -14.14 8.62 -2.24
C GLY A 91 -13.57 7.26 -1.85
N PRO A 92 -13.43 6.32 -2.80
CA PRO A 92 -12.90 4.99 -2.55
C PRO A 92 -11.37 4.95 -2.65
N ASP A 93 -10.70 5.99 -2.14
CA ASP A 93 -9.25 6.07 -1.86
C ASP A 93 -9.12 6.84 -0.52
N PRO A 94 -8.87 6.15 0.60
CA PRO A 94 -8.86 6.74 1.93
C PRO A 94 -7.56 7.45 2.27
N LEU A 95 -6.49 7.29 1.49
CA LEU A 95 -5.16 7.80 1.85
C LEU A 95 -4.56 8.73 0.80
N PHE A 96 -5.18 8.87 -0.38
CA PHE A 96 -4.74 9.79 -1.45
C PHE A 96 -3.31 9.46 -1.94
N THR A 97 -2.97 8.15 -1.96
CA THR A 97 -1.57 7.68 -1.92
C THR A 97 -1.26 6.45 -2.80
N GLN A 98 -0.02 6.37 -3.25
CA GLN A 98 0.62 5.10 -3.61
C GLN A 98 1.67 4.72 -2.52
N GLY A 99 2.03 3.45 -2.38
CA GLY A 99 3.04 2.97 -1.42
C GLY A 99 2.64 2.70 0.04
N ALA A 100 1.36 2.72 0.44
CA ALA A 100 0.92 2.42 1.83
C ALA A 100 1.42 1.08 2.42
N ILE A 101 1.71 0.10 1.57
CA ILE A 101 2.36 -1.16 1.94
C ILE A 101 3.43 -1.46 0.87
N LYS A 102 4.61 -1.93 1.30
CA LYS A 102 5.75 -2.25 0.44
C LYS A 102 6.43 -3.53 0.92
N ALA A 103 6.99 -4.33 0.01
CA ALA A 103 7.94 -5.38 0.35
C ALA A 103 9.35 -5.05 -0.13
N SER A 104 10.36 -5.58 0.56
CA SER A 104 11.71 -5.76 0.02
C SER A 104 12.00 -7.25 -0.11
N SER A 105 12.21 -7.71 -1.35
CA SER A 105 12.65 -9.08 -1.65
C SER A 105 14.11 -9.32 -1.27
N ALA A 106 14.97 -8.28 -1.36
CA ALA A 106 16.36 -8.34 -0.93
C ALA A 106 16.47 -8.62 0.58
N ALA A 107 15.63 -7.97 1.39
CA ALA A 107 15.59 -8.19 2.83
C ALA A 107 14.60 -9.29 3.27
N ASN A 108 13.70 -9.79 2.41
CA ASN A 108 12.58 -10.69 2.75
C ASN A 108 11.66 -10.12 3.85
N VAL A 109 11.29 -8.84 3.72
CA VAL A 109 10.42 -8.14 4.67
C VAL A 109 9.29 -7.40 3.96
N LEU A 110 8.23 -7.12 4.72
CA LEU A 110 7.07 -6.34 4.31
C LEU A 110 6.79 -5.27 5.36
N ALA A 111 6.59 -4.03 4.95
CA ALA A 111 6.23 -2.93 5.84
C ALA A 111 4.90 -2.30 5.43
N THR A 112 4.09 -1.88 6.40
CA THR A 112 2.80 -1.20 6.19
C THR A 112 2.63 0.00 7.11
N VAL A 113 1.87 0.99 6.64
CA VAL A 113 1.35 2.09 7.46
C VAL A 113 0.10 1.65 8.27
N ASN A 114 -0.13 2.32 9.40
CA ASN A 114 -1.34 2.26 10.21
C ASN A 114 -1.80 3.70 10.57
N PRO A 115 -2.48 4.40 9.64
CA PRO A 115 -2.68 5.84 9.70
C PRO A 115 -3.39 6.30 10.98
N GLY A 116 -4.51 5.66 11.37
CA GLY A 116 -5.28 5.99 12.58
C GLY A 116 -4.60 5.67 13.91
N SER A 117 -3.34 5.23 13.88
CA SER A 117 -2.50 5.04 15.06
C SER A 117 -1.15 5.73 14.95
N ASN A 118 -0.87 6.44 13.84
CA ASN A 118 0.41 7.07 13.55
C ASN A 118 1.61 6.08 13.64
N THR A 119 1.39 4.80 13.30
CA THR A 119 2.43 3.76 13.38
C THR A 119 2.75 3.10 12.05
N LEU A 120 3.93 2.47 12.01
CA LEU A 120 4.42 1.58 10.96
C LEU A 120 4.65 0.19 11.56
N SER A 121 4.43 -0.85 10.76
CA SER A 121 4.67 -2.24 11.18
C SER A 121 5.51 -2.98 10.15
N LEU A 122 6.49 -3.75 10.63
CA LEU A 122 7.40 -4.57 9.82
C LEU A 122 7.15 -6.06 10.05
N PHE A 123 7.19 -6.84 8.98
CA PHE A 123 6.98 -8.29 8.99
C PHE A 123 8.12 -8.97 8.25
N THR A 124 8.53 -10.17 8.69
CA THR A 124 9.32 -11.08 7.87
C THR A 124 8.39 -11.84 6.94
N ILE A 125 8.85 -12.05 5.71
CA ILE A 125 8.21 -12.92 4.71
C ILE A 125 8.86 -14.30 4.85
N ASP A 126 8.05 -15.36 4.96
CA ASP A 126 8.53 -16.74 4.91
C ASP A 126 8.78 -17.12 3.44
N PRO A 127 10.02 -17.46 3.03
CA PRO A 127 10.33 -17.74 1.63
C PRO A 127 9.69 -19.02 1.09
N ASN A 128 9.15 -19.90 1.95
CA ASN A 128 8.49 -21.14 1.55
C ASN A 128 6.96 -20.99 1.45
N ASP A 129 6.39 -20.01 2.14
CA ASP A 129 4.97 -19.64 2.11
C ASP A 129 4.88 -18.12 2.29
N PRO A 130 5.07 -17.31 1.23
CA PRO A 130 5.17 -15.86 1.38
C PRO A 130 3.95 -15.22 2.07
N THR A 131 2.76 -15.82 1.96
CA THR A 131 1.58 -15.36 2.72
C THR A 131 1.69 -15.55 4.25
N ASN A 132 2.66 -16.31 4.75
CA ASN A 132 2.95 -16.58 6.16
C ASN A 132 3.77 -15.46 6.83
N LEU A 133 3.22 -14.25 6.87
CA LEU A 133 3.85 -13.11 7.55
C LEU A 133 3.95 -13.29 9.07
N GLN A 134 5.06 -12.84 9.65
CA GLN A 134 5.29 -12.74 11.10
C GLN A 134 5.78 -11.32 11.45
N LEU A 135 5.16 -10.67 12.43
CA LEU A 135 5.53 -9.31 12.87
C LEU A 135 6.94 -9.33 13.50
N ILE A 136 7.76 -8.34 13.15
CA ILE A 136 9.09 -8.11 13.74
C ILE A 136 9.00 -6.92 14.68
N GLY A 137 9.29 -7.14 15.97
CA GLY A 137 9.14 -6.11 17.00
C GLY A 137 7.67 -5.75 17.29
N ALA A 138 7.45 -4.51 17.71
CA ALA A 138 6.14 -3.90 17.84
C ALA A 138 5.96 -2.78 16.79
N PRO A 139 4.73 -2.35 16.48
CA PRO A 139 4.51 -1.16 15.66
C PRO A 139 5.22 0.06 16.26
N VAL A 140 5.90 0.85 15.42
CA VAL A 140 6.66 2.04 15.85
C VAL A 140 5.99 3.31 15.33
N GLY A 141 6.13 4.42 16.04
CA GLY A 141 5.65 5.72 15.56
C GLY A 141 6.31 6.11 14.23
N SER A 142 5.55 6.62 13.27
CA SER A 142 6.04 6.95 11.92
C SER A 142 6.91 8.21 11.83
N GLY A 143 7.13 8.91 12.95
CA GLY A 143 7.84 10.20 13.01
C GLY A 143 6.98 11.42 12.67
N GLY A 144 5.69 11.21 12.39
CA GLY A 144 4.68 12.24 12.13
C GLY A 144 3.28 11.67 12.32
N GLU A 145 2.29 12.25 11.65
CA GLU A 145 0.88 11.84 11.73
C GLU A 145 0.32 11.41 10.38
N PHE A 146 -0.67 10.51 10.41
CA PHE A 146 -1.33 9.94 9.24
C PHE A 146 -0.30 9.43 8.19
N PRO A 147 0.53 8.42 8.52
CA PRO A 147 1.44 7.80 7.56
C PRO A 147 0.66 7.19 6.39
N VAL A 148 1.01 7.58 5.16
CA VAL A 148 0.32 7.15 3.93
C VAL A 148 1.20 6.34 2.97
N SER A 149 2.52 6.54 2.98
CA SER A 149 3.42 5.92 1.99
C SER A 149 4.74 5.46 2.60
N LEU A 150 5.35 4.46 1.95
CA LEU A 150 6.60 3.81 2.34
C LEU A 150 7.52 3.61 1.13
N ALA A 151 8.83 3.68 1.36
CA ALA A 151 9.87 3.28 0.42
C ALA A 151 10.98 2.51 1.13
N PHE A 152 11.33 1.33 0.63
CA PHE A 152 12.59 0.67 0.97
C PHE A 152 13.70 1.16 0.04
N ASN A 153 14.92 1.26 0.56
CA ASN A 153 16.11 1.34 -0.29
C ASN A 153 16.36 0.00 -1.00
N LYS A 154 17.34 -0.02 -1.91
CA LYS A 154 17.56 -1.14 -2.87
C LYS A 154 17.84 -2.50 -2.24
N ASP A 155 18.55 -2.54 -1.11
CA ASP A 155 18.86 -3.77 -0.36
C ASP A 155 17.82 -4.07 0.74
N GLY A 156 16.93 -3.13 1.05
CA GLY A 156 15.94 -3.23 2.13
C GLY A 156 16.52 -3.03 3.54
N SER A 157 17.71 -2.44 3.68
CA SER A 157 18.29 -2.10 4.99
C SER A 157 17.70 -0.83 5.61
N GLN A 158 17.10 0.04 4.79
CA GLN A 158 16.44 1.29 5.21
C GLN A 158 14.99 1.34 4.69
N LEU A 159 14.08 1.79 5.55
CA LEU A 159 12.69 2.11 5.22
C LEU A 159 12.45 3.59 5.53
N CYS A 160 11.93 4.35 4.58
CA CYS A 160 11.44 5.71 4.79
C CYS A 160 9.91 5.74 4.69
N ALA A 161 9.29 6.58 5.52
CA ALA A 161 7.84 6.79 5.57
C ALA A 161 7.48 8.24 5.30
N LEU A 162 6.31 8.44 4.70
CA LEU A 162 5.72 9.73 4.38
C LEU A 162 4.43 9.92 5.18
N ASN A 163 4.40 11.00 5.96
CA ASN A 163 3.33 11.40 6.85
C ASN A 163 2.53 12.54 6.20
N GLY A 164 1.21 12.39 6.13
CA GLY A 164 0.31 13.34 5.46
C GLY A 164 -0.55 14.20 6.37
N GLY A 165 -0.52 13.97 7.68
CA GLY A 165 -1.39 14.63 8.66
C GLY A 165 -0.93 16.06 9.04
N ALA A 166 -1.43 16.56 10.16
CA ALA A 166 -1.02 17.85 10.72
C ALA A 166 0.50 17.90 11.00
N ILE A 167 1.08 16.78 11.44
CA ILE A 167 2.54 16.57 11.47
C ILE A 167 2.99 15.82 10.21
N ASN A 168 3.09 16.55 9.09
CA ASN A 168 3.52 16.02 7.79
C ASN A 168 5.02 16.17 7.53
N GLY A 169 5.57 15.21 6.79
CA GLY A 169 7.00 15.10 6.53
C GLY A 169 7.46 13.67 6.28
N VAL A 170 8.76 13.49 6.10
CA VAL A 170 9.39 12.16 5.99
C VAL A 170 10.16 11.79 7.25
N ASN A 171 10.26 10.50 7.54
CA ASN A 171 11.20 9.95 8.51
C ASN A 171 11.66 8.55 8.10
N CYS A 172 12.88 8.15 8.45
CA CYS A 172 13.45 6.86 8.06
C CYS A 172 13.93 6.02 9.24
N PHE A 173 14.08 4.72 8.97
CA PHE A 173 14.31 3.67 9.94
C PHE A 173 15.28 2.64 9.36
N ALA A 174 16.22 2.16 10.17
CA ALA A 174 16.96 0.94 9.90
C ALA A 174 16.05 -0.29 10.09
N VAL A 175 16.22 -1.28 9.21
CA VAL A 175 15.43 -2.51 9.16
C VAL A 175 16.16 -3.61 9.94
N ASP A 176 15.87 -3.74 11.23
CA ASP A 176 16.46 -4.75 12.11
C ASP A 176 15.55 -5.98 12.19
N LYS A 177 16.04 -7.14 11.71
CA LYS A 177 15.26 -8.39 11.65
C LYS A 177 14.92 -9.02 13.00
N GLN A 178 15.41 -8.45 14.11
CA GLN A 178 15.08 -8.88 15.48
C GLN A 178 14.26 -7.81 16.21
N LYS A 179 14.64 -6.53 16.08
CA LYS A 179 14.01 -5.41 16.81
C LYS A 179 12.82 -4.79 16.09
N GLY A 180 12.72 -4.93 14.78
CA GLY A 180 11.75 -4.25 13.94
C GLY A 180 12.36 -3.01 13.27
N LEU A 181 11.60 -1.93 13.22
CA LEU A 181 12.08 -0.64 12.69
C LEU A 181 12.78 0.15 13.78
N VAL A 182 14.01 0.60 13.54
CA VAL A 182 14.79 1.42 14.47
C VAL A 182 14.99 2.80 13.84
N SER A 183 14.46 3.86 14.46
CA SER A 183 14.55 5.22 13.92
C SER A 183 15.99 5.63 13.63
N LEU A 184 16.22 6.20 12.45
CA LEU A 184 17.50 6.80 12.10
C LEU A 184 17.59 8.24 12.68
N ALA A 185 18.81 8.64 13.01
CA ALA A 185 19.09 10.04 13.36
C ALA A 185 19.08 10.90 12.09
N ASN A 186 18.71 12.17 12.21
CA ASN A 186 18.77 13.16 11.12
C ASN A 186 17.98 12.76 9.85
N THR A 187 16.85 12.05 10.01
CA THR A 187 15.95 11.69 8.90
C THR A 187 14.55 12.30 9.01
N ASN A 188 14.17 12.89 10.15
CA ASN A 188 12.89 13.58 10.26
C ASN A 188 12.97 14.94 9.55
N ARG A 189 12.12 15.15 8.54
CA ARG A 189 12.07 16.35 7.70
C ARG A 189 10.62 16.78 7.50
N ALA A 190 10.24 17.92 8.07
CA ALA A 190 8.91 18.47 7.93
C ALA A 190 8.67 19.01 6.51
N LEU A 191 7.47 18.79 5.97
CA LEU A 191 7.03 19.44 4.72
C LEU A 191 6.27 20.76 4.97
N ASN A 192 5.86 21.02 6.22
CA ASN A 192 5.16 22.23 6.67
C ASN A 192 3.88 22.54 5.87
N LEU A 193 3.19 21.51 5.37
CA LEU A 193 1.91 21.63 4.69
C LEU A 193 0.80 21.95 5.70
N ASN A 194 -0.16 22.79 5.30
CA ASN A 194 -1.35 23.08 6.09
C ASN A 194 -2.34 21.92 5.97
N GLN A 195 -2.24 20.96 6.89
CA GLN A 195 -3.01 19.71 6.90
C GLN A 195 -3.66 19.42 8.25
N THR A 196 -4.67 18.56 8.24
CA THR A 196 -5.37 18.04 9.43
C THR A 196 -4.92 16.62 9.73
N THR A 197 -5.30 16.07 10.88
CA THR A 197 -5.23 14.63 11.16
C THR A 197 -6.64 14.14 11.54
N PRO A 198 -7.27 13.23 10.75
CA PRO A 198 -6.81 12.69 9.46
C PRO A 198 -6.61 13.75 8.37
N ALA A 199 -5.78 13.44 7.38
CA ALA A 199 -5.38 14.37 6.31
C ALA A 199 -6.58 14.78 5.43
N THR A 200 -6.64 16.04 5.01
CA THR A 200 -7.65 16.55 4.06
C THR A 200 -7.08 16.52 2.64
N GLY A 201 -7.86 16.06 1.66
CA GLY A 201 -7.37 15.92 0.29
C GLY A 201 -8.45 15.66 -0.77
N PRO A 202 -8.05 15.15 -1.96
CA PRO A 202 -6.68 14.82 -2.35
C PRO A 202 -5.79 16.05 -2.58
N ALA A 203 -6.33 17.18 -3.04
CA ALA A 203 -5.55 18.40 -3.30
C ALA A 203 -4.83 18.90 -2.02
N GLY A 204 -3.61 19.42 -2.17
CA GLY A 204 -2.78 19.90 -1.05
C GLY A 204 -2.23 18.81 -0.12
N SER A 205 -2.37 17.53 -0.44
CA SER A 205 -1.83 16.41 0.35
C SER A 205 -0.66 15.70 -0.33
N VAL A 206 0.24 15.13 0.48
CA VAL A 206 1.32 14.25 0.00
C VAL A 206 0.76 12.97 -0.65
N SER A 207 1.54 12.26 -1.48
CA SER A 207 1.01 11.07 -2.17
C SER A 207 1.91 9.84 -2.25
N HIS A 208 3.18 9.94 -2.64
CA HIS A 208 4.06 8.78 -2.75
C HIS A 208 5.46 9.16 -2.29
N ILE A 209 6.21 8.19 -1.82
CA ILE A 209 7.64 8.32 -1.54
C ILE A 209 8.41 7.23 -2.28
N VAL A 210 9.52 7.58 -2.91
CA VAL A 210 10.40 6.67 -3.64
C VAL A 210 11.87 7.05 -3.42
N PHE A 211 12.76 6.07 -3.51
CA PHE A 211 14.17 6.34 -3.78
C PHE A 211 14.37 6.44 -5.30
N SER A 212 15.33 7.27 -5.70
CA SER A 212 15.98 7.22 -7.03
C SER A 212 16.63 5.85 -7.29
N GLU A 213 16.94 5.53 -8.56
CA GLU A 213 17.44 4.20 -8.96
C GLU A 213 18.80 3.81 -8.33
N ASP A 214 19.63 4.83 -8.07
CA ASP A 214 20.93 4.74 -7.40
C ASP A 214 20.82 4.79 -5.86
N GLY A 215 19.67 5.20 -5.32
CA GLY A 215 19.40 5.33 -3.90
C GLY A 215 19.92 6.63 -3.26
N GLN A 216 20.49 7.56 -4.04
CA GLN A 216 21.13 8.78 -3.50
C GLN A 216 20.16 9.94 -3.23
N THR A 217 18.94 9.84 -3.73
CA THR A 217 17.86 10.83 -3.53
C THR A 217 16.59 10.14 -3.07
N LEU A 218 15.98 10.66 -1.99
CA LEU A 218 14.64 10.31 -1.52
C LEU A 218 13.67 11.38 -2.03
N VAL A 219 12.62 10.97 -2.74
CA VAL A 219 11.66 11.87 -3.38
C VAL A 219 10.26 11.63 -2.83
N ALA A 220 9.56 12.68 -2.45
CA ALA A 220 8.14 12.65 -2.07
C ALA A 220 7.30 13.56 -2.98
N SER A 221 6.13 13.10 -3.41
CA SER A 221 5.19 13.90 -4.21
C SER A 221 4.19 14.65 -3.34
N VAL A 222 4.00 15.94 -3.65
CA VAL A 222 3.05 16.85 -2.98
C VAL A 222 2.07 17.37 -4.03
N LYS A 223 0.78 17.06 -3.86
CA LYS A 223 -0.27 17.50 -4.78
C LYS A 223 -0.55 18.99 -4.61
N GLY A 224 -0.75 19.71 -5.71
CA GLY A 224 -1.14 21.12 -5.71
C GLY A 224 -2.54 21.38 -5.17
N VAL A 225 -2.90 22.66 -5.13
CA VAL A 225 -4.28 23.14 -4.93
C VAL A 225 -4.63 24.00 -6.14
N PRO A 226 -5.22 23.41 -7.20
CA PRO A 226 -5.43 24.10 -8.47
C PRO A 226 -6.15 25.45 -8.31
N PRO A 227 -5.69 26.51 -9.00
CA PRO A 227 -4.72 26.50 -10.10
C PRO A 227 -3.24 26.46 -9.68
N THR A 228 -2.90 26.44 -8.38
CA THR A 228 -1.51 26.34 -7.92
C THR A 228 -1.00 24.90 -8.05
N PRO A 229 0.08 24.64 -8.81
CA PRO A 229 0.61 23.29 -9.01
C PRO A 229 1.28 22.73 -7.75
N GLY A 230 1.40 21.41 -7.73
CA GLY A 230 2.18 20.66 -6.76
C GLY A 230 3.68 20.69 -7.04
N PHE A 231 4.42 19.80 -6.39
CA PHE A 231 5.86 19.66 -6.58
C PHE A 231 6.35 18.28 -6.10
N LEU A 232 7.57 17.92 -6.49
CA LEU A 232 8.34 16.86 -5.83
C LEU A 232 9.29 17.50 -4.81
N ALA A 233 9.34 16.95 -3.60
CA ALA A 233 10.34 17.28 -2.58
C ALA A 233 11.44 16.21 -2.64
N ALA A 234 12.69 16.64 -2.91
CA ALA A 234 13.84 15.75 -3.04
C ALA A 234 14.89 16.04 -1.95
N TRP A 235 15.25 15.03 -1.17
CA TRP A 235 16.34 15.07 -0.20
C TRP A 235 17.51 14.20 -0.66
N ALA A 236 18.74 14.68 -0.48
CA ALA A 236 19.92 13.84 -0.67
C ALA A 236 20.05 12.83 0.48
N VAL A 237 20.33 11.57 0.16
CA VAL A 237 20.54 10.47 1.10
C VAL A 237 22.03 10.30 1.32
N GLN A 238 22.47 10.46 2.56
CA GLN A 238 23.87 10.36 2.96
C GLN A 238 24.30 8.90 3.15
N GLN A 239 25.61 8.64 3.20
CA GLN A 239 26.17 7.29 3.36
C GLN A 239 25.79 6.61 4.69
N ASP A 240 25.41 7.37 5.72
CA ASP A 240 24.91 6.87 7.00
C ASP A 240 23.37 6.68 7.03
N GLY A 241 22.69 6.93 5.90
CA GLY A 241 21.24 6.87 5.77
C GLY A 241 20.50 8.14 6.22
N SER A 242 21.20 9.18 6.69
CA SER A 242 20.59 10.48 7.01
C SER A 242 20.16 11.24 5.75
N LEU A 243 19.32 12.27 5.92
CA LEU A 243 18.83 13.11 4.82
C LEU A 243 19.46 14.51 4.87
N SER A 244 19.57 15.19 3.73
CA SER A 244 19.83 16.65 3.69
C SER A 244 18.82 17.40 4.56
N ASP A 245 19.23 18.49 5.21
CA ASP A 245 18.35 19.23 6.14
C ASP A 245 17.14 19.85 5.43
N ASP A 246 17.37 20.46 4.26
CA ASP A 246 16.32 20.94 3.37
C ASP A 246 16.05 19.95 2.22
N PHE A 247 14.85 20.03 1.64
CA PHE A 247 14.55 19.44 0.34
C PHE A 247 14.75 20.45 -0.79
N GLN A 248 15.20 19.98 -1.94
CA GLN A 248 14.98 20.68 -3.19
C GLN A 248 13.50 20.56 -3.58
N LYS A 249 12.84 21.70 -3.78
CA LYS A 249 11.52 21.76 -4.44
C LYS A 249 11.73 21.65 -5.94
N ILE A 250 11.04 20.69 -6.58
CA ILE A 250 11.08 20.46 -8.02
C ILE A 250 9.65 20.61 -8.53
N ASP A 251 9.40 21.71 -9.23
CA ASP A 251 8.10 22.00 -9.84
C ASP A 251 7.87 21.13 -11.09
N PRO A 252 6.62 20.73 -11.40
CA PRO A 252 6.31 20.05 -12.66
C PRO A 252 6.55 20.98 -13.85
N ALA A 253 6.60 20.39 -15.05
CA ALA A 253 6.62 21.17 -16.30
C ALA A 253 5.29 21.89 -16.55
N ASP A 254 5.30 22.88 -17.45
CA ASP A 254 4.13 23.71 -17.77
C ASP A 254 2.87 22.86 -18.08
N GLY A 255 1.85 23.01 -17.24
CA GLY A 255 0.57 22.29 -17.34
C GLY A 255 0.36 21.21 -16.27
N GLY A 256 1.41 20.76 -15.58
CA GLY A 256 1.28 19.88 -14.41
C GLY A 256 0.62 20.60 -13.21
N LEU A 257 -0.07 19.85 -12.36
CA LEU A 257 -0.96 20.35 -11.30
C LEU A 257 -0.94 19.49 -10.02
N LEU A 258 -1.10 18.18 -10.15
CA LEU A 258 -1.37 17.23 -9.07
C LEU A 258 -0.48 15.97 -9.13
N PRO A 259 0.87 16.08 -8.98
CA PRO A 259 1.76 14.93 -8.92
C PRO A 259 1.35 13.93 -7.81
N PHE A 260 0.96 12.72 -8.20
CA PHE A 260 0.41 11.68 -7.32
C PHE A 260 1.42 10.53 -7.16
N SER A 261 1.32 9.48 -7.98
CA SER A 261 2.28 8.37 -7.94
C SER A 261 3.60 8.77 -8.60
N MET A 262 4.62 7.94 -8.39
CA MET A 262 5.94 8.11 -8.99
C MET A 262 6.49 6.73 -9.33
N THR A 263 6.87 6.53 -10.58
CA THR A 263 7.58 5.34 -11.05
C THR A 263 8.90 5.77 -11.68
N VAL A 264 10.01 5.27 -11.12
CA VAL A 264 11.37 5.54 -11.63
C VAL A 264 11.51 4.99 -13.04
N ILE A 265 12.07 5.78 -13.94
CA ILE A 265 12.34 5.43 -15.34
C ILE A 265 13.72 4.73 -15.41
N PRO A 266 13.78 3.41 -15.69
CA PRO A 266 15.02 2.65 -15.55
C PRO A 266 16.15 3.17 -16.46
N GLY A 267 17.33 3.43 -15.88
CA GLY A 267 18.52 3.89 -16.58
C GLY A 267 18.49 5.35 -17.07
N LYS A 268 17.51 6.17 -16.64
CA LYS A 268 17.31 7.54 -17.16
C LYS A 268 17.50 8.68 -16.16
N ASN A 269 17.76 8.39 -14.88
CA ASN A 269 17.76 9.39 -13.79
C ASN A 269 16.51 10.30 -13.82
N ALA A 270 15.35 9.68 -14.02
CA ALA A 270 14.09 10.37 -14.22
C ALA A 270 12.93 9.60 -13.56
N ILE A 271 11.81 10.28 -13.31
CA ILE A 271 10.58 9.72 -12.74
C ILE A 271 9.40 10.08 -13.65
N LEU A 272 8.56 9.10 -13.97
CA LEU A 272 7.20 9.36 -14.43
C LEU A 272 6.33 9.54 -13.19
N ALA A 273 5.66 10.69 -13.06
CA ALA A 273 4.68 10.93 -12.02
C ALA A 273 3.29 11.07 -12.65
N THR A 274 2.27 10.39 -12.14
CA THR A 274 0.90 10.60 -12.64
C THR A 274 0.35 11.94 -12.15
N ASP A 275 -0.42 12.63 -12.99
CA ASP A 275 -1.06 13.88 -12.64
C ASP A 275 -2.60 13.75 -12.73
N ALA A 276 -3.26 13.94 -11.59
CA ALA A 276 -4.71 13.79 -11.48
C ALA A 276 -5.52 14.92 -12.15
N GLY A 277 -4.88 16.00 -12.60
CA GLY A 277 -5.48 17.12 -13.33
C GLY A 277 -5.06 17.22 -14.80
N LEU A 278 -4.13 16.37 -15.28
CA LEU A 278 -3.63 16.39 -16.65
C LEU A 278 -3.48 15.01 -17.30
N GLY A 279 -2.82 14.07 -16.62
CA GLY A 279 -2.37 12.80 -17.19
C GLY A 279 -1.15 12.27 -16.45
N PHE A 280 0.05 12.68 -16.89
CA PHE A 280 1.31 12.40 -16.20
C PHE A 280 2.40 13.42 -16.55
N ASP A 281 3.29 13.66 -15.61
CA ASP A 281 4.56 14.38 -15.79
C ASP A 281 5.71 13.39 -15.98
N ILE A 282 6.76 13.85 -16.64
CA ILE A 282 8.09 13.24 -16.61
C ILE A 282 9.04 14.28 -15.99
N PHE A 283 9.69 13.88 -14.91
CA PHE A 283 10.70 14.66 -14.21
C PHE A 283 12.09 14.13 -14.58
N ASP A 284 12.86 14.92 -15.32
CA ASP A 284 14.26 14.68 -15.64
C ASP A 284 15.15 15.34 -14.57
N PHE A 285 15.96 14.54 -13.85
CA PHE A 285 16.91 15.05 -12.86
C PHE A 285 18.35 15.14 -13.40
N GLY A 286 18.59 14.71 -14.64
CA GLY A 286 19.90 14.74 -15.30
C GLY A 286 20.06 15.83 -16.36
N GLY A 287 18.95 16.39 -16.85
CA GLY A 287 18.94 17.34 -17.96
C GLY A 287 17.78 18.33 -17.92
N ASN A 288 17.16 18.56 -19.09
CA ASN A 288 16.10 19.53 -19.32
C ASN A 288 14.92 18.95 -20.13
N ALA A 289 14.75 17.63 -20.12
CA ALA A 289 13.69 16.93 -20.86
C ALA A 289 12.39 16.71 -20.04
N SER A 290 12.24 17.39 -18.90
CA SER A 290 11.01 17.36 -18.11
C SER A 290 9.81 17.84 -18.94
N SER A 291 8.69 17.12 -18.86
CA SER A 291 7.49 17.40 -19.67
C SER A 291 6.20 17.02 -18.93
N ALA A 292 5.09 17.64 -19.33
CA ALA A 292 3.76 17.36 -18.80
C ALA A 292 2.88 16.86 -19.96
N VAL A 293 2.31 15.66 -19.82
CA VAL A 293 1.63 14.93 -20.90
C VAL A 293 0.17 14.70 -20.57
N LYS A 294 -0.70 15.27 -21.40
CA LYS A 294 -2.15 15.16 -21.28
C LYS A 294 -2.65 13.77 -21.70
N ILE A 295 -3.54 13.19 -20.90
CA ILE A 295 -4.38 12.05 -21.31
C ILE A 295 -5.78 12.59 -21.63
N ASP A 296 -6.14 12.60 -22.91
CA ASP A 296 -7.48 13.05 -23.32
C ASP A 296 -8.57 12.16 -22.71
N GLY A 297 -9.55 12.80 -22.06
CA GLY A 297 -10.66 12.13 -21.40
C GLY A 297 -10.34 11.48 -20.05
N GLN A 298 -9.15 11.71 -19.46
CA GLN A 298 -8.91 11.32 -18.06
C GLN A 298 -9.87 12.03 -17.10
N SER A 299 -10.06 11.46 -15.91
CA SER A 299 -10.84 12.07 -14.82
C SER A 299 -10.03 12.31 -13.56
N ALA A 300 -9.07 11.42 -13.27
CA ALA A 300 -8.10 11.51 -12.19
C ALA A 300 -7.15 10.30 -12.32
N THR A 301 -6.10 10.44 -13.15
CA THR A 301 -5.05 9.42 -13.29
C THR A 301 -4.05 9.56 -12.14
N CYS A 302 -3.94 8.53 -11.30
CA CYS A 302 -3.27 8.67 -9.99
C CYS A 302 -2.23 7.60 -9.66
N TRP A 303 -2.33 6.36 -10.18
CA TRP A 303 -1.37 5.28 -9.84
C TRP A 303 -0.56 4.82 -11.04
N SER A 304 0.69 4.44 -10.82
CA SER A 304 1.60 3.97 -11.87
C SER A 304 2.49 2.81 -11.42
N SER A 305 2.78 1.93 -12.37
CA SER A 305 3.80 0.89 -12.26
C SER A 305 4.44 0.64 -13.63
N PHE A 306 5.58 -0.05 -13.66
CA PHE A 306 6.36 -0.31 -14.87
C PHE A 306 6.50 -1.82 -15.15
N SER A 307 6.27 -2.23 -16.40
CA SER A 307 6.51 -3.60 -16.86
C SER A 307 7.86 -3.69 -17.57
N LYS A 308 8.74 -4.55 -17.05
CA LYS A 308 9.99 -4.90 -17.74
C LYS A 308 9.74 -5.73 -18.99
N LYS A 309 8.63 -6.48 -19.04
CA LYS A 309 8.23 -7.31 -20.18
C LYS A 309 7.78 -6.49 -21.38
N THR A 310 7.06 -5.39 -21.17
CA THR A 310 6.55 -4.55 -22.27
C THR A 310 7.37 -3.28 -22.50
N GLY A 311 8.19 -2.87 -21.53
CA GLY A 311 8.95 -1.62 -21.57
C GLY A 311 8.09 -0.38 -21.29
N ASN A 312 6.87 -0.56 -20.78
CA ASN A 312 5.87 0.48 -20.65
C ASN A 312 5.39 0.66 -19.20
N PHE A 313 4.88 1.86 -18.94
CA PHE A 313 4.21 2.26 -17.71
C PHE A 313 2.71 2.00 -17.83
N TYR A 314 2.05 1.69 -16.72
CA TYR A 314 0.61 1.45 -16.67
C TYR A 314 -0.02 2.36 -15.62
N LEU A 315 -0.81 3.31 -16.09
CA LEU A 315 -1.38 4.40 -15.31
C LEU A 315 -2.86 4.11 -15.05
N THR A 316 -3.31 4.20 -13.80
CA THR A 316 -4.70 3.91 -13.41
C THR A 316 -5.48 5.18 -13.11
N ASP A 317 -6.69 5.29 -13.68
CA ASP A 317 -7.63 6.39 -13.49
C ASP A 317 -8.91 5.95 -12.78
N ILE A 318 -9.20 6.57 -11.62
CA ILE A 318 -10.29 6.19 -10.72
C ILE A 318 -11.68 6.50 -11.28
N GLY A 319 -11.84 7.67 -11.90
CA GLY A 319 -13.14 8.16 -12.36
C GLY A 319 -13.62 7.46 -13.63
N THR A 320 -12.72 7.26 -14.60
CA THR A 320 -13.00 6.53 -15.85
C THR A 320 -12.93 5.02 -15.69
N SER A 321 -12.23 4.53 -14.66
CA SER A 321 -11.93 3.10 -14.47
C SER A 321 -11.15 2.49 -15.65
N ILE A 322 -10.13 3.22 -16.11
CA ILE A 322 -9.24 2.87 -17.23
C ILE A 322 -7.81 2.66 -16.71
N VAL A 323 -7.14 1.65 -17.27
CA VAL A 323 -5.68 1.53 -17.26
C VAL A 323 -5.13 2.06 -18.59
N THR A 324 -4.29 3.08 -18.55
CA THR A 324 -3.59 3.67 -19.71
C THR A 324 -2.15 3.16 -19.75
N GLU A 325 -1.78 2.44 -20.80
CA GLU A 325 -0.40 2.05 -21.08
C GLU A 325 0.33 3.18 -21.82
N VAL A 326 1.49 3.54 -21.30
CA VAL A 326 2.33 4.65 -21.78
C VAL A 326 3.75 4.15 -22.02
N ASN A 327 4.34 4.51 -23.16
CA ASN A 327 5.76 4.35 -23.40
C ASN A 327 6.47 5.68 -23.09
N VAL A 328 7.67 5.61 -22.53
CA VAL A 328 8.60 6.74 -22.47
C VAL A 328 9.85 6.35 -23.26
N ASP A 329 10.20 7.17 -24.25
CA ASP A 329 11.31 6.88 -25.16
C ASP A 329 12.69 7.24 -24.57
N ASP A 330 13.75 7.03 -25.35
CA ASP A 330 15.11 7.32 -24.93
C ASP A 330 15.37 8.81 -24.64
N ASN A 331 14.54 9.71 -25.19
CA ASN A 331 14.59 11.16 -25.04
C ASN A 331 13.61 11.69 -23.98
N LEU A 332 13.05 10.81 -23.13
CA LEU A 332 12.04 11.14 -22.13
C LEU A 332 10.73 11.71 -22.70
N THR A 333 10.37 11.35 -23.94
CA THR A 333 9.08 11.68 -24.55
C THR A 333 8.04 10.62 -24.21
N GLY A 334 6.98 11.01 -23.50
CA GLY A 334 5.85 10.14 -23.17
C GLY A 334 4.82 10.02 -24.29
N THR A 335 4.38 8.78 -24.59
CA THR A 335 3.33 8.51 -25.60
C THR A 335 2.31 7.48 -25.10
N ILE A 336 1.03 7.72 -25.38
CA ILE A 336 -0.05 6.77 -25.04
C ILE A 336 -0.02 5.60 -26.04
N VAL A 337 0.18 4.39 -25.54
CA VAL A 337 0.21 3.16 -26.35
C VAL A 337 -1.19 2.60 -26.51
N LYS A 338 -1.94 2.47 -25.40
CA LYS A 338 -3.29 1.90 -25.39
C LYS A 338 -4.03 2.14 -24.08
N GLN A 339 -5.36 2.14 -24.13
CA GLN A 339 -6.22 2.15 -22.95
C GLN A 339 -7.02 0.85 -22.81
N TYR A 340 -7.22 0.43 -21.56
CA TYR A 340 -7.91 -0.80 -21.17
C TYR A 340 -8.95 -0.48 -20.10
N ALA A 341 -10.23 -0.54 -20.46
CA ALA A 341 -11.33 -0.34 -19.52
C ALA A 341 -11.43 -1.53 -18.55
N GLN A 342 -11.44 -1.27 -17.24
CA GLN A 342 -11.63 -2.31 -16.22
C GLN A 342 -13.11 -2.54 -15.89
N GLY A 343 -13.95 -1.54 -16.15
CA GLY A 343 -15.41 -1.61 -15.98
C GLY A 343 -15.93 -0.32 -15.35
N GLN A 344 -17.06 0.18 -15.84
CA GLN A 344 -17.60 1.48 -15.43
C GLN A 344 -17.89 1.51 -13.92
N GLY A 345 -17.41 2.56 -13.25
CA GLY A 345 -17.68 2.79 -11.82
C GLY A 345 -16.99 1.82 -10.85
N THR A 346 -16.09 0.95 -11.34
CA THR A 346 -15.39 -0.04 -10.51
C THR A 346 -14.45 0.59 -9.47
N GLY A 347 -14.14 1.88 -9.59
CA GLY A 347 -13.25 2.60 -8.68
C GLY A 347 -11.85 2.03 -8.79
N THR A 348 -11.32 2.03 -10.01
CA THR A 348 -10.00 1.45 -10.30
C THR A 348 -8.93 2.33 -9.66
N ILE A 349 -8.26 1.81 -8.63
CA ILE A 349 -7.15 2.45 -7.93
C ILE A 349 -5.98 1.47 -7.81
N ASP A 350 -4.85 1.91 -7.24
CA ASP A 350 -3.71 1.08 -6.82
C ASP A 350 -3.31 -0.06 -7.77
N ASN A 351 -2.24 0.14 -8.52
CA ASN A 351 -1.65 -0.92 -9.32
C ASN A 351 -0.22 -1.28 -8.88
N ASP A 352 0.16 -2.53 -9.14
CA ASP A 352 1.56 -2.97 -9.17
C ASP A 352 1.72 -4.13 -10.17
N ILE A 353 2.96 -4.41 -10.59
CA ILE A 353 3.30 -5.40 -11.62
C ILE A 353 4.35 -6.36 -11.10
N VAL A 354 4.17 -7.67 -11.36
CA VAL A 354 5.21 -8.67 -11.11
C VAL A 354 5.51 -9.53 -12.32
N THR A 355 6.78 -9.88 -12.50
CA THR A 355 7.23 -10.93 -13.41
C THR A 355 7.06 -12.31 -12.76
N VAL A 356 6.24 -13.17 -13.36
CA VAL A 356 6.16 -14.61 -13.04
C VAL A 356 6.71 -15.41 -14.23
N GLY A 357 7.85 -16.06 -14.02
CA GLY A 357 8.59 -16.72 -15.11
C GLY A 357 9.05 -15.71 -16.16
N ASN A 358 8.48 -15.79 -17.36
CA ASN A 358 8.79 -14.92 -18.51
C ASN A 358 7.68 -13.90 -18.84
N ASN A 359 6.65 -13.78 -18.00
CA ASN A 359 5.48 -12.94 -18.24
C ASN A 359 5.32 -11.94 -17.09
N ASP A 360 4.94 -10.70 -17.40
CA ASP A 360 4.51 -9.75 -16.38
C ASP A 360 2.99 -9.83 -16.19
N PHE A 361 2.54 -9.64 -14.95
CA PHE A 361 1.14 -9.56 -14.56
C PHE A 361 0.91 -8.29 -13.75
N MET A 362 -0.07 -7.50 -14.17
CA MET A 362 -0.53 -6.32 -13.44
C MET A 362 -1.69 -6.72 -12.53
N TYR A 363 -1.69 -6.17 -11.33
CA TYR A 363 -2.76 -6.32 -10.35
C TYR A 363 -3.30 -4.94 -10.04
N VAL A 364 -4.63 -4.80 -10.05
CA VAL A 364 -5.30 -3.51 -9.91
C VAL A 364 -6.46 -3.66 -8.93
N LEU A 365 -6.55 -2.76 -7.95
CA LEU A 365 -7.71 -2.71 -7.07
C LEU A 365 -8.89 -2.05 -7.79
N ALA A 366 -10.02 -2.75 -7.86
CA ALA A 366 -11.30 -2.14 -8.15
C ALA A 366 -12.07 -1.96 -6.83
N ALA A 367 -11.85 -0.82 -6.16
CA ALA A 367 -12.28 -0.58 -4.77
C ALA A 367 -13.81 -0.65 -4.63
N ASN A 368 -14.57 0.04 -5.48
CA ASN A 368 -16.04 0.00 -5.47
C ASN A 368 -16.59 -1.39 -5.83
N ALA A 369 -15.91 -2.12 -6.72
CA ALA A 369 -16.30 -3.48 -7.09
C ALA A 369 -15.93 -4.52 -6.02
N THR A 370 -15.04 -4.17 -5.08
CA THR A 370 -14.41 -5.08 -4.11
C THR A 370 -13.66 -6.25 -4.77
N THR A 371 -13.13 -6.01 -5.99
CA THR A 371 -12.36 -7.00 -6.75
C THR A 371 -10.90 -6.60 -6.90
N ILE A 372 -10.09 -7.62 -7.15
CA ILE A 372 -8.75 -7.47 -7.68
C ILE A 372 -8.78 -7.92 -9.13
N ASP A 373 -8.43 -7.01 -10.02
CA ASP A 373 -8.39 -7.27 -11.45
C ASP A 373 -6.95 -7.62 -11.86
N VAL A 374 -6.77 -8.76 -12.51
CA VAL A 374 -5.46 -9.28 -12.92
C VAL A 374 -5.35 -9.20 -14.43
N LEU A 375 -4.33 -8.51 -14.95
CA LEU A 375 -4.05 -8.41 -16.37
C LEU A 375 -2.72 -9.09 -16.70
N ALA A 376 -2.71 -9.95 -17.72
CA ALA A 376 -1.47 -10.45 -18.30
C ALA A 376 -0.86 -9.41 -19.25
N LEU A 377 0.42 -9.06 -19.05
CA LEU A 377 1.17 -8.07 -19.82
C LEU A 377 2.16 -8.76 -20.77
N ASN A 378 1.64 -9.60 -21.67
CA ASN A 378 2.49 -10.46 -22.51
C ASN A 378 3.33 -9.69 -23.55
N ALA A 379 2.83 -8.55 -24.02
CA ALA A 379 3.46 -7.64 -24.98
C ALA A 379 2.81 -6.26 -24.94
N ALA A 380 3.53 -5.24 -25.42
CA ALA A 380 3.03 -3.86 -25.50
C ALA A 380 1.72 -3.76 -26.33
N GLY A 381 0.73 -3.00 -25.85
CA GLY A 381 -0.57 -2.87 -26.50
C GLY A 381 -1.46 -4.13 -26.47
N LYS A 382 -1.05 -5.17 -25.72
CA LYS A 382 -1.72 -6.49 -25.65
C LYS A 382 -2.09 -6.92 -24.22
N ALA A 383 -2.24 -5.99 -23.27
CA ALA A 383 -2.70 -6.34 -21.93
C ALA A 383 -4.11 -6.97 -21.97
N GLN A 384 -4.34 -8.01 -21.17
CA GLN A 384 -5.61 -8.75 -21.14
C GLN A 384 -5.98 -9.13 -19.71
N THR A 385 -7.19 -8.77 -19.27
CA THR A 385 -7.74 -9.25 -17.99
C THR A 385 -7.93 -10.77 -18.00
N ILE A 386 -7.31 -11.47 -17.05
CA ILE A 386 -7.35 -12.93 -16.89
C ILE A 386 -8.10 -13.38 -15.62
N GLN A 387 -8.37 -12.46 -14.69
CA GLN A 387 -9.14 -12.72 -13.47
C GLN A 387 -9.76 -11.41 -12.96
N LYS A 388 -10.95 -11.51 -12.36
CA LYS A 388 -11.51 -10.52 -11.42
C LYS A 388 -11.82 -11.26 -10.12
N LEU A 389 -10.93 -11.16 -9.14
CA LEU A 389 -11.02 -11.88 -7.87
C LEU A 389 -11.85 -11.08 -6.87
N GLY A 390 -13.05 -11.56 -6.56
CA GLY A 390 -13.89 -10.98 -5.50
C GLY A 390 -13.28 -11.23 -4.11
N VAL A 391 -12.96 -10.15 -3.40
CA VAL A 391 -12.47 -10.21 -2.02
C VAL A 391 -13.62 -10.45 -1.03
N ALA A 392 -14.83 -10.00 -1.40
CA ALA A 392 -15.87 -9.69 -0.44
C ALA A 392 -16.38 -10.86 0.41
N ALA A 393 -17.01 -11.82 -0.22
CA ALA A 393 -17.59 -12.98 0.45
C ALA A 393 -16.54 -13.79 1.23
N THR A 394 -15.28 -13.79 0.76
CA THR A 394 -14.17 -14.52 1.38
C THR A 394 -13.74 -13.88 2.69
N ALA A 395 -13.57 -12.55 2.70
CA ALA A 395 -13.20 -11.82 3.90
C ALA A 395 -14.35 -11.78 4.94
N GLN A 396 -15.61 -11.70 4.49
CA GLN A 396 -16.76 -11.86 5.39
C GLN A 396 -16.76 -13.23 6.09
N LYS A 397 -16.53 -14.33 5.35
CA LYS A 397 -16.41 -15.69 5.91
C LYS A 397 -15.24 -15.84 6.89
N ALA A 398 -14.16 -15.09 6.68
CA ALA A 398 -13.01 -15.02 7.59
C ALA A 398 -13.23 -14.14 8.83
N ASN A 399 -14.45 -13.59 9.02
CA ASN A 399 -14.79 -12.62 10.06
C ASN A 399 -13.89 -11.37 10.06
N LEU A 400 -13.51 -10.87 8.88
CA LEU A 400 -13.00 -9.51 8.73
C LEU A 400 -14.18 -8.54 8.78
N LYS A 401 -14.07 -7.48 9.59
CA LYS A 401 -15.16 -6.53 9.86
C LYS A 401 -15.62 -5.72 8.64
N CYS A 402 -14.80 -5.65 7.59
CA CYS A 402 -15.00 -4.90 6.34
C CYS A 402 -16.30 -5.20 5.55
N PHE A 403 -17.16 -6.09 6.06
CA PHE A 403 -18.28 -6.71 5.34
C PHE A 403 -19.59 -6.81 6.10
N GLN A 404 -19.64 -6.41 7.36
CA GLN A 404 -20.91 -6.42 8.08
C GLN A 404 -21.74 -5.21 7.67
N ARG A 405 -22.55 -5.37 6.62
CA ARG A 405 -23.76 -4.54 6.41
C ARG A 405 -24.42 -4.33 7.78
N ALA A 406 -24.53 -3.08 8.23
CA ALA A 406 -25.39 -2.78 9.35
C ALA A 406 -26.78 -3.34 9.02
N ARG A 407 -27.32 -4.15 9.94
CA ARG A 407 -28.68 -4.65 9.81
C ARG A 407 -29.62 -3.45 9.82
N HIS A 408 -30.53 -3.40 8.85
CA HIS A 408 -31.54 -2.35 8.78
C HIS A 408 -32.50 -2.51 9.95
N ASP A 409 -32.40 -1.63 10.95
CA ASP A 409 -33.52 -1.35 11.84
C ASP A 409 -34.38 -0.25 11.19
N TYR A 410 -35.40 -0.69 10.48
CA TYR A 410 -36.28 0.19 9.70
C TYR A 410 -37.38 0.76 10.61
N PHE A 411 -37.17 1.95 11.17
CA PHE A 411 -38.27 2.70 11.76
C PHE A 411 -39.23 3.15 10.65
N ARG A 412 -40.50 2.75 10.77
CA ARG A 412 -41.58 3.27 9.93
C ARG A 412 -41.96 4.67 10.40
N GLU A 413 -41.85 5.66 9.52
CA GLU A 413 -42.73 6.83 9.55
C GLU A 413 -43.37 7.06 8.19
N THR A 414 -44.56 7.67 8.23
CA THR A 414 -45.56 7.63 7.15
C THR A 414 -45.40 8.73 6.10
N VAL A 415 -45.90 8.41 4.91
CA VAL A 415 -45.95 9.28 3.73
C VAL A 415 -46.87 10.49 3.95
N ASP A 416 -46.47 11.66 3.44
CA ASP A 416 -47.39 12.60 2.81
C ASP A 416 -46.78 13.18 1.52
N GLN A 417 -47.63 13.56 0.56
CA GLN A 417 -47.24 13.98 -0.79
C GLN A 417 -47.71 15.40 -1.13
N ARG A 418 -46.85 16.18 -1.83
CA ARG A 418 -47.17 16.82 -3.13
C ARG A 418 -45.95 17.58 -3.73
N PRO A 419 -45.96 17.92 -5.04
CA PRO A 419 -44.72 18.12 -5.82
C PRO A 419 -44.48 19.56 -6.33
N PHE A 420 -43.22 19.85 -6.73
CA PHE A 420 -42.84 20.88 -7.71
C PHE A 420 -41.55 20.51 -8.47
N HIS A 421 -41.28 21.19 -9.60
CA HIS A 421 -40.20 20.96 -10.58
C HIS A 421 -39.32 22.23 -10.74
N PHE A 422 -38.13 22.29 -11.33
CA PHE A 422 -37.22 21.38 -12.09
C PHE A 422 -35.79 22.03 -12.05
N PRO A 423 -34.71 21.50 -12.70
CA PRO A 423 -34.25 20.12 -12.89
C PRO A 423 -32.78 19.92 -12.39
N HIS A 424 -32.28 18.68 -12.46
CA HIS A 424 -30.85 18.29 -12.33
C HIS A 424 -30.04 18.76 -11.10
N LYS A 425 -30.35 18.19 -9.92
CA LYS A 425 -29.32 17.83 -8.94
C LYS A 425 -29.26 16.32 -8.79
N TRP A 426 -28.07 15.74 -8.91
CA TRP A 426 -27.81 14.35 -8.54
C TRP A 426 -27.97 14.20 -7.02
N ARG A 427 -29.15 13.75 -6.56
CA ARG A 427 -29.36 13.30 -5.18
C ARG A 427 -29.10 11.80 -5.10
N PHE A 428 -27.91 11.41 -4.66
CA PHE A 428 -27.72 10.10 -4.05
C PHE A 428 -28.11 10.19 -2.57
N LEU A 429 -29.03 9.31 -2.15
CA LEU A 429 -29.49 9.24 -0.77
C LEU A 429 -28.43 8.55 0.10
N SER A 430 -28.12 9.16 1.24
CA SER A 430 -27.11 8.66 2.18
C SER A 430 -27.65 7.54 3.07
N SER A 431 -27.07 6.35 2.97
CA SER A 431 -27.05 5.32 4.04
C SER A 431 -26.22 4.10 3.60
N TYR A 432 -24.91 4.12 3.86
CA TYR A 432 -24.03 2.99 3.58
C TYR A 432 -23.11 2.65 4.78
N PRO A 433 -23.27 1.48 5.40
CA PRO A 433 -22.29 0.90 6.31
C PRO A 433 -21.21 0.11 5.53
N CYS A 434 -19.98 0.09 6.06
CA CYS A 434 -18.75 -0.50 5.47
C CYS A 434 -18.24 0.17 4.18
N VAL A 435 -17.41 1.21 4.33
CA VAL A 435 -16.56 1.80 3.27
C VAL A 435 -15.08 1.60 3.64
N ALA A 436 -14.69 0.35 3.87
CA ALA A 436 -13.33 -0.03 4.32
C ALA A 436 -12.81 -1.26 3.53
N LEU A 437 -13.00 -1.20 2.21
CA LEU A 437 -12.37 -2.12 1.25
C LEU A 437 -11.49 -1.36 0.29
N VAL A 438 -10.51 -0.69 0.88
CA VAL A 438 -9.60 0.13 0.12
C VAL A 438 -8.19 -0.03 0.66
N ASN A 439 -7.24 -0.03 -0.28
CA ASN A 439 -5.78 -0.19 -0.17
C ASN A 439 -5.28 -1.58 -0.53
N VAL A 440 -5.64 -2.03 -1.74
CA VAL A 440 -5.15 -3.28 -2.33
C VAL A 440 -3.99 -3.05 -3.28
N LYS A 441 -2.80 -2.93 -2.68
CA LYS A 441 -1.51 -2.97 -3.36
C LYS A 441 -1.01 -4.42 -3.45
N PHE A 442 0.04 -4.63 -4.25
CA PHE A 442 0.56 -5.96 -4.60
C PHE A 442 2.08 -5.95 -4.49
N TYR A 443 2.67 -6.92 -3.78
CA TYR A 443 4.13 -7.02 -3.65
C TYR A 443 4.58 -8.46 -3.72
N VAL A 444 4.90 -8.90 -4.94
CA VAL A 444 4.99 -10.34 -5.25
C VAL A 444 6.44 -10.78 -5.43
N PHE A 445 6.71 -11.92 -4.81
CA PHE A 445 7.99 -12.59 -4.68
C PHE A 445 8.59 -13.00 -6.03
N LEU A 446 9.90 -12.79 -6.19
CA LEU A 446 10.72 -13.45 -7.21
C LEU A 446 11.36 -14.68 -6.58
N SER A 447 10.67 -15.83 -6.60
CA SER A 447 11.32 -17.11 -6.29
C SER A 447 12.22 -17.54 -7.44
N TRP A 448 13.48 -17.16 -7.41
CA TRP A 448 14.49 -17.88 -8.18
C TRP A 448 14.70 -19.25 -7.53
N LEU A 449 14.32 -20.33 -8.21
CA LEU A 449 14.94 -21.63 -7.95
C LEU A 449 16.47 -21.47 -8.10
N PRO A 450 17.29 -22.21 -7.34
CA PRO A 450 18.74 -22.04 -7.37
C PRO A 450 19.29 -22.54 -8.71
N SER A 451 19.34 -21.67 -9.71
CA SER A 451 20.10 -21.92 -10.93
C SER A 451 21.58 -21.92 -10.54
N ARG A 452 22.17 -23.11 -10.57
CA ARG A 452 23.61 -23.28 -10.43
C ARG A 452 24.32 -22.46 -11.49
N PHE A 453 25.44 -21.86 -11.09
CA PHE A 453 26.47 -21.21 -11.90
C PHE A 453 26.35 -21.34 -13.42
N TYR A 454 26.33 -20.19 -14.09
CA TYR A 454 27.12 -20.01 -15.32
C TYR A 454 27.85 -18.67 -15.26
N ILE A 455 29.16 -18.72 -15.03
CA ILE A 455 30.08 -17.66 -15.46
C ILE A 455 30.77 -18.19 -16.72
N SER A 456 30.61 -17.44 -17.82
CA SER A 456 31.39 -17.48 -19.06
C SER A 456 31.47 -18.79 -19.88
N VAL A 457 30.79 -18.75 -21.04
CA VAL A 457 31.17 -19.38 -22.34
C VAL A 457 31.43 -20.91 -22.40
N ARG A 458 30.46 -21.61 -23.04
CA ARG A 458 30.51 -22.95 -23.69
C ARG A 458 30.63 -24.23 -22.81
N ARG A 459 29.53 -25.02 -22.86
CA ARG A 459 29.38 -26.48 -22.62
C ARG A 459 29.53 -27.06 -21.19
N LEU A 460 28.36 -27.42 -20.66
CA LEU A 460 28.00 -28.67 -19.95
C LEU A 460 28.81 -29.12 -18.71
N LEU A 461 28.24 -28.91 -17.50
CA LEU A 461 28.00 -30.03 -16.56
C LEU A 461 26.93 -29.67 -15.50
N VAL A 462 26.27 -30.69 -14.96
CA VAL A 462 25.26 -30.62 -13.88
C VAL A 462 25.66 -31.66 -12.82
N LEU A 463 25.46 -31.39 -11.52
CA LEU A 463 24.76 -32.31 -10.59
C LEU A 463 24.75 -31.85 -9.11
N ARG A 464 23.56 -31.99 -8.51
CA ARG A 464 23.24 -31.84 -7.09
C ARG A 464 24.02 -32.82 -6.21
N SER A 465 24.12 -32.47 -4.92
CA SER A 465 23.50 -33.27 -3.85
C SER A 465 22.37 -32.42 -3.27
#